data_AF-A0A8S1MSM8-F1
#
_entry.id   AF-A0A8S1MSM8-F1
#
_cell.length_a   1.000
_cell.length_b   1.000
_cell.length_c   1.000
_cell.angle_alpha   90.00
_cell.angle_beta   90.00
_cell.angle_gamma   90.00
#
_symmetry.space_group_name_H-M   'P 1'
#
loop_
_entity.id
_entity.type
_entity.pdbx_description
1 polymer ?
#
loop_
_entity_poly.entity_id
_entity_poly.type
_entity_poly.pdbx_seq_one_letter_code
_entity_poly.pdbx_strand_id
1 'polypeptide(L)'
;MWARYSSTVFACATQNKIFFYDLNVDKIGKLAEQKYNIAFNQRDPIILVGDTHSGITLLKLSRNLTKFGIKASNFPDGKVPKELENMSIKEYEKQKMENLLQVVSKWEREDY
;
A
#
# COMPACT_ATOMS: atom_id res chain seq x y z
N MET A 1 -2.29 -8.58 -3.42
CA MET A 1 -3.36 -8.33 -2.42
C MET A 1 -3.22 -6.93 -1.87
N TRP A 2 -4.31 -6.17 -1.78
CA TRP A 2 -4.31 -4.83 -1.18
C TRP A 2 -4.21 -4.88 0.34
N ALA A 3 -3.45 -3.96 0.92
CA ALA A 3 -3.43 -3.78 2.37
C ALA A 3 -4.77 -3.20 2.84
N ARG A 4 -5.25 -3.67 4.00
CA ARG A 4 -6.49 -3.14 4.61
C ARG A 4 -6.29 -1.81 5.33
N TYR A 5 -5.04 -1.35 5.41
CA TYR A 5 -4.63 -0.18 6.18
C TYR A 5 -4.34 1.05 5.33
N SER A 6 -4.20 0.96 4.00
CA SER A 6 -4.06 2.15 3.15
C SER A 6 -4.45 1.80 1.74
N SER A 7 -5.07 2.75 1.04
CA SER A 7 -5.54 2.57 -0.35
C SER A 7 -4.41 2.42 -1.36
N THR A 8 -3.18 2.80 -1.01
CA THR A 8 -2.04 2.79 -1.95
C THR A 8 -1.02 1.69 -1.66
N VAL A 9 -1.22 0.91 -0.60
CA VAL A 9 -0.29 -0.14 -0.21
C VAL A 9 -0.82 -1.50 -0.66
N PHE A 10 0.01 -2.27 -1.34
CA PHE A 10 -0.31 -3.65 -1.68
C PHE A 10 0.92 -4.55 -1.60
N ALA A 11 0.67 -5.84 -1.39
CA ALA A 11 1.70 -6.86 -1.47
C ALA A 11 1.52 -7.70 -2.74
N CYS A 12 2.63 -8.06 -3.36
CA CYS A 12 2.71 -9.00 -4.46
C CYS A 12 3.68 -10.11 -4.06
N ALA A 13 3.29 -11.38 -4.22
CA ALA A 13 4.24 -12.48 -4.16
C ALA A 13 4.70 -12.82 -5.57
N THR A 14 6.00 -13.05 -5.70
CA THR A 14 6.61 -13.68 -6.86
C THR A 14 7.20 -15.03 -6.43
N GLN A 15 7.86 -15.72 -7.37
CA GLN A 15 8.39 -17.07 -7.21
C GLN A 15 9.22 -17.31 -5.95
N ASN A 16 9.99 -16.32 -5.49
CA ASN A 16 10.92 -16.50 -4.37
C ASN A 16 10.83 -15.38 -3.33
N LYS A 17 10.02 -14.35 -3.57
CA LYS A 17 10.03 -13.12 -2.77
C LYS A 17 8.65 -12.50 -2.69
N ILE A 18 8.44 -11.76 -1.62
CA ILE A 18 7.27 -10.92 -1.43
C ILE A 18 7.73 -9.48 -1.50
N PHE A 19 7.06 -8.71 -2.33
CA PHE A 19 7.28 -7.29 -2.48
C PHE A 19 6.11 -6.54 -1.86
N PHE A 20 6.45 -5.49 -1.12
CA PHE A 20 5.48 -4.52 -0.60
C PHE A 20 5.68 -3.23 -1.35
N TYR A 21 4.59 -2.74 -1.93
CA TYR A 21 4.57 -1.50 -2.68
C TYR A 21 3.72 -0.49 -1.92
N ASP A 22 4.21 0.75 -1.84
CA ASP A 22 3.39 1.92 -1.55
C ASP A 22 3.43 2.82 -2.77
N LEU A 23 2.34 2.84 -3.54
CA LEU A 23 2.23 3.61 -4.78
C LEU A 23 2.38 5.12 -4.58
N ASN A 24 2.24 5.58 -3.34
CA ASN A 24 2.48 6.98 -2.99
C ASN A 24 3.98 7.33 -2.87
N VAL A 25 4.84 6.32 -2.72
CA VAL A 25 6.28 6.49 -2.51
C VAL A 25 7.09 6.03 -3.71
N ASP A 26 6.77 4.85 -4.27
CA ASP A 26 7.49 4.26 -5.40
C ASP A 26 6.53 3.62 -6.42
N LYS A 27 6.73 3.90 -7.71
CA LYS A 27 5.71 3.75 -8.75
C LYS A 27 5.99 2.66 -9.78
N ILE A 28 7.19 2.07 -9.85
CA ILE A 28 7.56 1.17 -10.95
C ILE A 28 8.38 -0.03 -10.44
N GLY A 29 7.73 -1.20 -10.31
CA GLY A 29 8.40 -2.48 -9.99
C GLY A 29 7.55 -3.71 -10.36
N LYS A 30 8.16 -4.68 -11.05
CA LYS A 30 7.56 -5.67 -11.97
C LYS A 30 6.78 -6.85 -11.34
N LEU A 31 5.94 -7.49 -12.17
CA LEU A 31 5.05 -8.65 -11.92
C LEU A 31 5.62 -9.99 -12.43
N ALA A 32 5.30 -11.11 -11.76
CA ALA A 32 5.46 -12.50 -12.22
C ALA A 32 4.53 -13.47 -11.45
N GLU A 33 4.23 -14.65 -12.00
CA GLU A 33 3.13 -15.55 -11.61
C GLU A 33 3.63 -16.86 -10.93
N GLN A 34 3.27 -17.09 -9.66
CA GLN A 34 3.24 -18.42 -9.00
C GLN A 34 2.47 -18.39 -7.65
N LYS A 35 2.09 -19.57 -7.14
CA LYS A 35 1.11 -19.80 -6.05
C LYS A 35 1.70 -19.61 -4.63
N TYR A 36 1.86 -18.38 -4.18
CA TYR A 36 1.97 -18.08 -2.75
C TYR A 36 0.65 -17.46 -2.26
N ASN A 37 0.09 -18.03 -1.19
CA ASN A 37 -1.12 -17.48 -0.58
C ASN A 37 -0.71 -16.38 0.39
N ILE A 38 -1.19 -15.15 0.17
CA ILE A 38 -0.90 -14.02 1.05
C ILE A 38 -2.20 -13.54 1.69
N ALA A 39 -2.17 -13.24 2.99
CA ALA A 39 -3.29 -12.64 3.71
C ALA A 39 -2.81 -11.52 4.65
N PHE A 40 -3.32 -10.30 4.45
CA PHE A 40 -3.18 -9.25 5.46
C PHE A 40 -4.08 -9.51 6.66
N ASN A 41 -3.54 -9.31 7.86
CA ASN A 41 -4.37 -9.19 9.06
C ASN A 41 -5.28 -7.93 8.92
N GLN A 42 -6.39 -7.91 9.65
CA GLN A 42 -7.37 -6.81 9.59
C GLN A 42 -7.09 -5.69 10.61
N ARG A 43 -6.33 -5.99 11.67
CA ARG A 43 -6.09 -5.14 12.83
C ARG A 43 -4.61 -4.84 13.01
N ASP A 44 -3.78 -5.87 13.00
CA ASP A 44 -2.35 -5.76 13.32
C ASP A 44 -1.50 -5.68 12.05
N PRO A 45 -0.41 -4.88 12.03
CA PRO A 45 0.43 -4.68 10.85
C PRO A 45 1.29 -5.92 10.56
N ILE A 46 0.64 -7.00 10.16
CA ILE A 46 1.16 -8.35 10.01
C ILE A 46 0.57 -8.92 8.72
N ILE A 47 1.37 -9.71 8.03
CA ILE A 47 0.95 -10.48 6.87
C ILE A 47 1.30 -11.95 7.07
N LEU A 48 0.37 -12.82 6.65
CA LEU A 48 0.56 -14.25 6.60
C LEU A 48 0.93 -14.65 5.18
N VAL A 49 1.90 -15.55 5.08
CA VAL A 49 2.44 -16.05 3.83
C VAL A 49 2.44 -17.56 3.89
N GLY A 50 1.63 -18.19 3.03
CA GLY A 50 1.68 -19.62 2.80
C GLY A 50 2.71 -19.96 1.74
N ASP A 51 3.59 -20.91 2.03
CA ASP A 51 4.51 -21.50 1.07
C ASP A 51 3.89 -22.69 0.32
N THR A 52 4.65 -23.28 -0.61
CA THR A 52 4.23 -24.43 -1.41
C THR A 52 4.26 -25.77 -0.65
N HIS A 53 4.88 -25.80 0.53
CA HIS A 53 5.05 -26.97 1.38
C HIS A 53 4.11 -26.95 2.59
N SER A 54 3.02 -26.17 2.52
CA SER A 54 2.02 -26.00 3.58
C SER A 54 2.55 -25.34 4.86
N GLY A 55 3.73 -24.72 4.82
CA GLY A 55 4.24 -23.85 5.87
C GLY A 55 3.62 -22.46 5.81
N ILE A 56 3.42 -21.86 6.98
CA ILE A 56 2.90 -20.49 7.13
C ILE A 56 3.93 -19.66 7.86
N THR A 57 4.38 -18.59 7.22
CA THR A 57 5.27 -17.60 7.82
C THR A 57 4.49 -16.33 8.16
N LEU A 58 4.73 -15.80 9.37
CA LEU A 58 4.17 -14.55 9.84
C LEU A 58 5.24 -13.45 9.77
N LEU A 59 4.94 -12.36 9.08
CA LEU A 59 5.84 -11.22 8.94
C LEU A 59 5.22 -9.95 9.50
N LYS A 60 5.99 -9.22 10.31
CA LYS A 60 5.60 -7.90 10.83
C LYS A 60 5.99 -6.81 9.84
N LEU A 61 5.05 -5.94 9.51
CA LEU A 61 5.28 -4.82 8.60
C LEU A 61 6.02 -3.68 9.31
N SER A 62 6.91 -3.01 8.57
CA SER A 62 7.52 -1.76 9.01
C SER A 62 6.48 -0.67 9.18
N ARG A 63 6.70 0.26 10.11
CA ARG A 63 5.82 1.42 10.34
C ARG A 63 5.61 2.28 9.09
N ASN A 64 6.54 2.25 8.14
CA ASN A 64 6.41 2.99 6.88
C ASN A 64 5.30 2.45 5.97
N LEU A 65 5.04 1.14 6.00
CA LEU A 65 4.00 0.48 5.20
C LEU A 65 2.62 0.51 5.87
N THR A 66 2.54 1.08 7.08
CA THR A 66 1.33 1.13 7.90
C THR A 66 0.84 2.56 8.09
N LYS A 67 1.32 3.50 7.27
CA LYS A 67 0.89 4.90 7.28
C LYS A 67 -0.54 4.97 6.76
N PHE A 68 -1.48 5.15 7.68
CA PHE A 68 -2.91 5.23 7.41
C PHE A 68 -3.48 6.55 7.88
N GLY A 69 -4.37 7.13 7.08
CA GLY A 69 -5.18 8.26 7.45
C GLY A 69 -4.38 9.52 7.76
N ILE A 70 -5.08 10.45 8.41
CA ILE A 70 -4.64 11.82 8.62
C ILE A 70 -3.98 11.91 10.00
N LYS A 71 -2.70 11.51 10.07
CA LYS A 71 -1.91 11.56 11.30
C LYS A 71 -0.69 12.44 11.09
N ALA A 72 -0.36 13.26 12.08
CA ALA A 72 0.83 14.12 12.08
C ALA A 72 2.11 13.37 11.68
N SER A 73 2.29 12.12 12.15
CA SER A 73 3.44 11.26 11.82
C SER A 73 3.57 10.87 10.34
N ASN A 74 2.51 11.05 9.55
CA ASN A 74 2.49 10.69 8.14
C ASN A 74 2.96 11.84 7.25
N PHE A 75 3.07 13.05 7.79
CA PHE A 75 3.50 14.25 7.07
C PHE A 75 4.97 14.59 7.37
N PRO A 76 5.74 15.10 6.40
CA PRO A 76 7.15 15.46 6.61
C PRO A 76 7.37 16.46 7.75
N ASP A 77 6.47 17.44 7.87
CA ASP A 77 6.55 18.52 8.85
C ASP A 77 5.97 18.14 10.23
N GLY A 78 5.49 16.90 10.41
CA GLY A 78 4.87 16.46 11.65
C GLY A 78 3.57 17.20 11.99
N LYS A 79 2.96 17.88 11.02
CA LYS A 79 1.71 18.64 11.17
C LYS A 79 0.70 18.20 10.12
N VAL A 80 -0.55 18.10 10.53
CA VAL A 80 -1.66 17.84 9.61
C VAL A 80 -2.00 19.17 8.92
N PRO A 81 -2.10 19.20 7.58
CA PRO A 81 -2.64 20.36 6.88
C PRO A 81 -4.07 20.66 7.34
N LYS A 82 -4.40 21.92 7.60
CA LYS A 82 -5.73 22.34 8.10
C LYS A 82 -6.89 21.86 7.23
N GLU A 83 -6.66 21.77 5.93
CA GLU A 83 -7.63 21.27 4.93
C GLU A 83 -8.01 19.80 5.16
N LEU A 84 -7.11 19.02 5.76
CA LEU A 84 -7.28 17.59 6.02
C LEU A 84 -7.80 17.31 7.43
N GLU A 85 -7.70 18.26 8.37
CA GLU A 85 -8.08 18.05 9.78
C GLU A 85 -9.54 17.60 9.94
N ASN A 86 -10.45 18.09 9.08
CA ASN A 86 -11.88 17.81 9.15
C ASN A 86 -12.36 16.76 8.13
N MET A 87 -11.46 16.23 7.30
CA MET A 87 -11.82 15.28 6.25
C MET A 87 -12.01 13.88 6.82
N SER A 88 -13.00 13.12 6.33
CA SER A 88 -13.13 11.73 6.75
C SER A 88 -11.97 10.89 6.21
N ILE A 89 -11.56 9.88 6.98
CA ILE A 89 -10.48 8.97 6.56
C ILE A 89 -10.80 8.28 5.23
N LYS A 90 -12.08 7.97 4.99
CA LYS A 90 -12.54 7.33 3.74
C LYS A 90 -12.35 8.26 2.54
N GLU A 91 -12.70 9.53 2.68
CA GLU A 91 -12.51 10.53 1.63
C GLU A 91 -11.02 10.78 1.38
N TYR A 92 -10.22 10.86 2.44
CA TYR A 92 -8.78 11.03 2.32
C TYR A 92 -8.10 9.89 1.53
N GLU A 93 -8.38 8.64 1.90
CA GLU A 93 -7.80 7.48 1.20
C GLU A 93 -8.33 7.36 -0.24
N LYS A 94 -9.57 7.81 -0.51
CA LYS A 94 -10.12 7.90 -1.87
C LYS A 94 -9.38 8.96 -2.68
N GLN A 95 -9.23 10.18 -2.15
CA GLN A 95 -8.52 11.28 -2.79
C GLN A 95 -7.06 10.90 -3.11
N LYS A 96 -6.41 10.19 -2.20
CA LYS A 96 -5.05 9.66 -2.40
C LYS A 96 -4.96 8.80 -3.66
N MET A 97 -5.92 7.89 -3.85
CA MET A 97 -5.98 7.03 -5.04
C MET A 97 -6.37 7.81 -6.30
N GLU A 98 -7.34 8.72 -6.22
CA GLU A 98 -7.74 9.56 -7.36
C GLU A 98 -6.59 10.43 -7.87
N ASN A 99 -5.82 11.03 -6.96
CA ASN A 99 -4.62 11.80 -7.32
C ASN A 99 -3.59 10.93 -8.04
N LEU A 100 -3.37 9.69 -7.59
CA LEU A 100 -2.48 8.75 -8.28
C LEU A 100 -2.97 8.43 -9.69
N LEU A 101 -4.25 8.12 -9.87
CA LEU A 101 -4.84 7.81 -11.18
C LEU A 101 -4.76 9.02 -12.14
N GLN A 102 -4.95 10.23 -11.64
CA GLN A 102 -4.78 11.45 -12.44
C GLN A 102 -3.34 11.64 -12.93
N VAL A 103 -2.35 11.27 -12.14
CA VAL A 103 -0.93 11.36 -12.55
C VAL A 103 -0.62 10.31 -13.61
N VAL A 104 -1.02 9.05 -13.38
CA VAL A 104 -0.76 7.95 -14.33
C VAL A 104 -1.47 8.18 -15.67
N SER A 105 -2.72 8.63 -15.66
CA SER A 105 -3.48 8.93 -16.89
C SER A 105 -2.95 10.14 -17.68
N LYS A 106 -2.10 10.99 -17.09
CA LYS A 106 -1.36 12.01 -17.84
C LYS A 106 -0.18 11.38 -18.58
N TRP A 107 0.56 10.49 -17.93
CA TRP A 107 1.71 9.80 -18.54
C TRP A 107 1.31 8.97 -19.75
N GLU A 108 0.23 8.19 -19.66
CA GLU A 108 -0.28 7.40 -20.78
C GLU A 108 -0.68 8.25 -21.99
N ARG A 109 -0.98 9.55 -21.80
CA ARG A 109 -1.33 10.49 -22.88
C ARG A 109 -0.14 11.22 -23.48
N GLU A 110 1.01 11.23 -22.81
CA GLU A 110 2.25 11.85 -23.29
C GLU A 110 3.14 10.85 -24.08
N ASP A 111 2.87 9.55 -23.95
CA ASP A 111 3.55 8.47 -24.68
C ASP A 111 2.96 8.19 -26.09
N TYR A 112 2.01 9.01 -26.57
CA TYR A 112 1.40 8.98 -27.91
C TYR A 112 1.50 10.35 -28.59
#